data_AF-A0A8T0MV02-F1
#
_entry.id   AF-A0A8T0MV02-F1
#
_cell.length_a   1.000
_cell.length_b   1.000
_cell.length_c   1.000
_cell.angle_alpha   90.00
_cell.angle_beta   90.00
_cell.angle_gamma   90.00
#
_symmetry.space_group_name_H-M   'P 1'
#
loop_
_entity.id
_entity.type
_entity.pdbx_description
1 polymer ?
#
loop_
_entity_poly.entity_id
_entity_poly.type
_entity_poly.pdbx_seq_one_letter_code
_entity_poly.pdbx_strand_id
1 'polypeptide(L)'
;MMVALAHHSITPASVTGHPPPDLETIDHLLVVCPFSREIWYRLLRTVGWEVVTPMAHEHTRADWWVAARKRIQKEVCGSFDSLVVLTCWILWKERNNRTFDRCVKTIDEVLVWVVDEILFWIQAGHRRLECCLSSLGRSIGRASETV
;
A
#
# COMPACT_ATOMS: atom_id res chain seq x y z
N MET A 1 0.30 23.64 2.11
CA MET A 1 1.36 22.67 2.43
C MET A 1 2.19 22.48 1.17
N MET A 2 3.41 23.00 1.18
CA MET A 2 4.29 23.11 0.01
C MET A 2 4.72 21.74 -0.49
N VAL A 3 4.52 21.53 -1.79
CA VAL A 3 5.17 20.48 -2.58
C VAL A 3 6.65 20.86 -2.69
N ALA A 4 7.52 20.17 -1.97
CA ALA A 4 8.97 20.30 -2.16
C ALA A 4 9.37 19.45 -3.38
N LEU A 5 9.38 20.07 -4.56
CA LEU A 5 10.08 19.54 -5.73
C LEU A 5 11.58 19.60 -5.44
N ALA A 6 12.20 18.43 -5.25
CA ALA A 6 13.65 18.33 -5.20
C ALA A 6 14.21 18.63 -6.60
N HIS A 7 14.88 19.77 -6.73
CA HIS A 7 15.71 20.10 -7.88
C HIS A 7 16.91 19.14 -7.91
N HIS A 8 16.82 18.08 -8.72
CA HIS A 8 18.01 17.33 -9.13
C HIS A 8 18.44 17.81 -10.52
N SER A 9 19.64 18.38 -10.55
CA SER A 9 20.33 18.86 -11.74
C SER A 9 20.40 17.77 -12.81
N ILE A 10 19.93 18.13 -14.02
CA ILE A 10 20.02 17.30 -15.22
C ILE A 10 21.46 17.32 -15.73
N THR A 11 22.14 16.17 -15.71
CA THR A 11 23.33 15.92 -16.53
C THR A 11 22.98 14.89 -17.61
N PRO A 12 23.34 15.10 -18.89
CA PRO A 12 22.83 14.28 -19.98
C PRO A 12 23.62 12.97 -20.15
N ALA A 13 22.87 11.87 -20.07
CA ALA A 13 22.99 10.59 -20.76
C ALA A 13 24.39 10.01 -21.10
N SER A 14 24.67 8.85 -20.49
CA SER A 14 25.20 7.71 -21.24
C SER A 14 24.27 6.51 -21.04
N VAL A 15 23.71 6.07 -22.16
CA VAL A 15 22.76 4.96 -22.30
C VAL A 15 23.47 3.64 -21.94
N THR A 16 23.16 3.09 -20.77
CA THR A 16 23.12 1.64 -20.54
C THR A 16 21.88 1.34 -19.71
N GLY A 17 20.98 0.54 -20.28
CA GLY A 17 19.62 0.31 -19.79
C GLY A 17 19.54 -0.66 -18.61
N HIS A 18 20.17 -0.32 -17.48
CA HIS A 18 19.84 -0.93 -16.19
C HIS A 18 19.90 0.14 -15.11
N PRO A 19 18.82 0.41 -14.37
CA PRO A 19 18.89 1.29 -13.22
C PRO A 19 19.89 0.73 -12.19
N PRO A 20 20.69 1.57 -11.53
CA PRO A 20 21.68 1.09 -10.56
C PRO A 20 20.97 0.32 -9.43
N PRO A 21 21.53 -0.83 -8.98
CA PRO A 21 20.88 -1.76 -8.06
C PRO A 21 20.66 -1.22 -6.63
N ASP A 22 21.15 -0.02 -6.33
CA ASP A 22 21.14 0.56 -4.98
C ASP A 22 20.14 1.73 -4.81
N LEU A 23 19.35 2.04 -5.83
CA LEU A 23 18.22 2.96 -5.67
C LEU A 23 17.00 2.16 -5.23
N GLU A 24 16.63 2.31 -3.97
CA GLU A 24 15.37 1.83 -3.42
C GLU A 24 14.20 2.50 -4.17
N THR A 25 13.79 1.91 -5.30
CA THR A 25 12.73 2.45 -6.16
C THR A 25 11.40 2.48 -5.40
N ILE A 26 10.51 3.41 -5.73
CA ILE A 26 9.17 3.50 -5.12
C ILE A 26 8.44 2.13 -5.11
N ASP A 27 8.64 1.32 -6.15
CA ASP A 27 8.13 -0.06 -6.20
C ASP A 27 8.73 -0.96 -5.11
N HIS A 28 10.05 -0.90 -4.88
CA HIS A 28 10.70 -1.65 -3.80
C HIS A 28 10.10 -1.26 -2.44
N LEU A 29 9.85 0.03 -2.23
CA LEU A 29 9.31 0.56 -0.99
C LEU A 29 7.89 0.12 -0.70
N LEU A 30 7.03 0.23 -1.71
CA LEU A 30 5.60 0.03 -1.53
C LEU A 30 5.20 -1.44 -1.65
N VAL A 31 6.01 -2.28 -2.30
CA VAL A 31 5.61 -3.67 -2.64
C VAL A 31 6.61 -4.71 -2.16
N VAL A 32 7.92 -4.45 -2.29
CA VAL A 32 8.95 -5.49 -2.05
C VAL A 32 9.48 -5.47 -0.61
N CYS A 33 9.52 -4.31 0.04
CA CYS A 33 10.02 -4.13 1.40
C CYS A 33 9.29 -5.05 2.39
N PRO A 34 9.98 -5.75 3.32
CA PRO A 34 9.36 -6.66 4.28
C PRO A 34 8.22 -6.03 5.08
N PHE A 35 8.36 -4.74 5.45
CA PHE A 35 7.32 -4.01 6.17
C PHE A 35 6.04 -3.87 5.34
N SER A 36 6.16 -3.42 4.10
CA SER A 36 5.02 -3.24 3.19
C SER A 36 4.39 -4.58 2.80
N ARG A 37 5.20 -5.62 2.59
CA ARG A 37 4.71 -6.98 2.30
C ARG A 37 3.83 -7.53 3.40
N GLU A 38 4.22 -7.33 4.66
CA GLU A 38 3.42 -7.79 5.81
C GLU A 38 2.08 -7.04 5.90
N ILE A 39 2.08 -5.73 5.63
CA ILE A 39 0.84 -4.95 5.54
C ILE A 39 -0.06 -5.47 4.42
N TRP A 40 0.48 -5.68 3.21
CA TRP A 40 -0.29 -6.25 2.10
C TRP A 40 -0.84 -7.63 2.43
N TYR A 41 -0.03 -8.50 3.02
CA TYR A 41 -0.45 -9.85 3.40
C TYR A 41 -1.61 -9.80 4.40
N ARG A 42 -1.46 -9.07 5.51
CA ARG A 42 -2.52 -8.96 6.54
C ARG A 42 -3.78 -8.31 5.99
N LEU A 43 -3.64 -7.22 5.24
CA LEU A 43 -4.77 -6.48 4.67
C LEU A 43 -5.56 -7.34 3.68
N LEU A 44 -4.87 -7.92 2.68
CA LEU A 44 -5.51 -8.70 1.63
C LEU A 44 -6.10 -10.01 2.16
N ARG A 45 -5.41 -10.67 3.10
CA ARG A 45 -5.96 -11.85 3.78
C ARG A 45 -7.22 -11.52 4.56
N THR A 46 -7.27 -10.37 5.23
CA THR A 46 -8.44 -9.98 6.02
C THR A 46 -9.67 -9.76 5.13
N VAL A 47 -9.50 -9.24 3.92
CA VAL A 47 -10.61 -9.04 2.97
C VAL A 47 -10.90 -10.24 2.06
N GLY A 48 -10.16 -11.36 2.20
CA GLY A 48 -10.34 -12.58 1.41
C GLY A 48 -9.70 -12.52 0.01
N TRP A 49 -8.68 -11.68 -0.17
CA TRP A 49 -7.93 -11.50 -1.41
C TRP A 49 -6.47 -11.94 -1.28
N GLU A 50 -6.17 -12.88 -0.38
CA GLU A 50 -4.83 -13.44 -0.16
C GLU A 50 -4.20 -13.99 -1.46
N VAL A 51 -5.05 -14.43 -2.39
CA VAL A 51 -4.64 -14.96 -3.68
C VAL A 51 -3.84 -13.94 -4.50
N VAL A 52 -4.08 -12.63 -4.30
CA VAL A 52 -3.37 -11.54 -4.99
C VAL A 52 -2.35 -10.81 -4.11
N THR A 53 -1.91 -11.38 -2.99
CA THR A 53 -0.83 -10.77 -2.20
C THR A 53 0.47 -10.68 -3.02
N PRO A 54 1.18 -9.53 -3.02
CA PRO A 54 2.43 -9.40 -3.75
C PRO A 54 3.47 -10.44 -3.30
N MET A 55 4.03 -11.15 -4.26
CA MET A 55 5.07 -12.16 -4.03
C MET A 55 6.48 -11.59 -4.21
N ALA A 56 7.48 -12.24 -3.62
CA ALA A 56 8.87 -11.76 -3.63
C ALA A 56 9.50 -11.61 -5.04
N HIS A 57 8.93 -12.23 -6.07
CA HIS A 57 9.41 -12.15 -7.45
C HIS A 57 8.71 -11.06 -8.28
N GLU A 58 7.73 -10.36 -7.72
CA GLU A 58 7.06 -9.25 -8.41
C GLU A 58 7.86 -7.98 -8.17
N HIS A 59 8.66 -7.61 -9.17
CA HIS A 59 9.63 -6.52 -9.04
C HIS A 59 9.02 -5.13 -9.22
N THR A 60 7.79 -5.04 -9.75
CA THR A 60 7.10 -3.76 -9.94
C THR A 60 5.66 -3.80 -9.42
N ARG A 61 5.20 -2.67 -8.87
CA ARG A 61 3.82 -2.50 -8.42
C ARG A 61 2.84 -2.58 -9.57
N ALA A 62 3.23 -2.07 -10.74
CA ALA A 62 2.37 -2.05 -11.92
C ALA A 62 2.08 -3.47 -12.43
N ASP A 63 3.11 -4.31 -12.52
CA ASP A 63 2.96 -5.69 -13.02
C ASP A 63 2.11 -6.53 -12.06
N TRP A 64 2.41 -6.45 -10.75
CA TRP A 64 1.60 -7.09 -9.71
C TRP A 64 0.14 -6.64 -9.79
N TRP A 65 -0.11 -5.33 -9.85
CA TRP A 65 -1.47 -4.80 -9.86
C TRP A 65 -2.25 -5.23 -11.12
N VAL A 66 -1.61 -5.23 -12.30
CA VAL A 66 -2.23 -5.74 -13.53
C VAL A 66 -2.54 -7.23 -13.42
N ALA A 67 -1.64 -8.03 -12.86
CA ALA A 67 -1.86 -9.47 -12.66
C ALA A 67 -2.97 -9.75 -11.63
N ALA A 68 -2.98 -9.00 -10.53
CA ALA A 68 -3.99 -9.11 -9.47
C ALA A 68 -5.40 -8.83 -10.01
N ARG A 69 -5.59 -7.77 -10.81
CA ARG A 69 -6.89 -7.44 -11.41
C ARG A 69 -7.48 -8.56 -12.27
N LYS A 70 -6.64 -9.41 -12.89
CA LYS A 70 -7.11 -10.56 -13.68
C LYS A 70 -7.65 -11.70 -12.81
N ARG A 71 -7.33 -11.71 -11.51
CA ARG A 71 -7.69 -12.76 -10.55
C ARG A 71 -8.82 -12.32 -9.60
N ILE A 72 -9.13 -11.03 -9.59
CA ILE A 72 -10.24 -10.45 -8.83
C ILE A 72 -11.51 -10.44 -9.68
N GLN A 73 -12.66 -10.73 -9.05
CA GLN A 73 -13.96 -10.66 -9.71
C GLN A 73 -14.26 -9.24 -10.19
N LYS A 74 -14.87 -9.10 -11.37
CA LYS A 74 -15.06 -7.81 -12.04
C LYS A 74 -15.87 -6.82 -11.21
N GLU A 75 -16.80 -7.34 -10.41
CA GLU A 75 -17.73 -6.58 -9.55
C GLU A 75 -17.00 -5.86 -8.41
N VAL A 76 -15.94 -6.46 -7.87
CA VAL A 76 -15.14 -5.90 -6.76
C VAL A 76 -13.78 -5.37 -7.19
N CYS A 77 -13.44 -5.46 -8.48
CA CYS A 77 -12.18 -4.95 -9.04
C CYS A 77 -11.99 -3.44 -8.77
N GLY A 78 -13.08 -2.65 -8.84
CA GLY A 78 -13.03 -1.23 -8.49
C GLY A 78 -12.75 -0.96 -6.99
N SER A 79 -13.22 -1.84 -6.11
CA SER A 79 -12.94 -1.78 -4.68
C SER A 79 -11.49 -2.17 -4.38
N PHE A 80 -10.99 -3.20 -5.07
CA PHE A 80 -9.59 -3.59 -5.03
C PHE A 80 -8.68 -2.45 -5.50
N ASP A 81 -8.95 -1.83 -6.64
CA ASP A 81 -8.16 -0.69 -7.15
C ASP A 81 -8.13 0.46 -6.15
N SER A 82 -9.27 0.78 -5.53
CA SER A 82 -9.37 1.83 -4.50
C SER A 82 -8.54 1.49 -3.26
N LEU A 83 -8.60 0.23 -2.79
CA LEU A 83 -7.82 -0.25 -1.66
C LEU A 83 -6.32 -0.19 -1.96
N VAL A 84 -5.91 -0.54 -3.18
CA VAL A 84 -4.51 -0.50 -3.60
C VAL A 84 -3.98 0.94 -3.56
N VAL A 85 -4.72 1.89 -4.13
CA VAL A 85 -4.32 3.31 -4.15
C VAL A 85 -4.22 3.87 -2.72
N LEU A 86 -5.23 3.61 -1.89
CA LEU A 86 -5.27 4.06 -0.50
C LEU A 86 -4.10 3.50 0.30
N THR A 87 -3.83 2.20 0.19
CA THR A 87 -2.73 1.56 0.93
C THR A 87 -1.38 2.08 0.48
N CYS A 88 -1.17 2.28 -0.83
CA CYS A 88 0.05 2.92 -1.35
C CYS A 88 0.24 4.33 -0.76
N TRP A 89 -0.84 5.10 -0.65
CA TRP A 89 -0.83 6.42 -0.05
C TRP A 89 -0.43 6.38 1.43
N ILE A 90 -1.01 5.47 2.21
CA ILE A 90 -0.65 5.28 3.62
C ILE A 90 0.82 4.87 3.79
N LEU A 91 1.29 3.89 3.02
CA LEU A 91 2.69 3.44 3.04
C LEU A 91 3.66 4.57 2.68
N TRP A 92 3.30 5.39 1.70
CA TRP A 92 4.09 6.57 1.34
C TRP A 92 4.14 7.59 2.48
N LYS A 93 2.98 7.89 3.11
CA LYS A 93 2.93 8.80 4.28
C LYS A 93 3.77 8.28 5.44
N GLU A 94 3.67 6.98 5.75
CA GLU A 94 4.47 6.37 6.82
C GLU A 94 5.97 6.49 6.56
N ARG A 95 6.44 6.26 5.33
CA ARG A 95 7.86 6.46 4.99
C ARG A 95 8.30 7.91 5.17
N ASN A 96 7.46 8.86 4.78
CA ASN A 96 7.74 10.27 4.99
C ASN A 96 7.87 10.59 6.48
N ASN A 97 6.96 10.10 7.32
CA ASN A 97 7.02 10.29 8.78
C ASN A 97 8.32 9.70 9.37
N ARG A 98 8.75 8.52 8.90
CA ARG A 98 10.02 7.92 9.34
C ARG A 98 11.23 8.77 8.97
N THR A 99 11.20 9.36 7.78
CA THR A 99 12.34 10.10 7.22
C THR A 99 12.44 11.51 7.80
N PHE A 100 11.31 12.21 7.86
CA PHE A 100 11.26 13.64 8.20
C PHE A 100 10.94 13.88 9.68
N ASP A 101 10.01 13.09 10.26
CA ASP A 101 9.53 13.29 11.63
C ASP A 101 10.16 12.31 12.64
N ARG A 102 10.97 11.35 12.16
CA ARG A 102 11.57 10.26 12.95
C ARG A 102 10.55 9.46 13.75
N CYS A 103 9.30 9.44 13.29
CA CYS A 103 8.22 8.66 13.87
C CYS A 103 8.09 7.35 13.09
N VAL A 104 8.06 6.22 13.80
CA VAL A 104 7.93 4.89 13.21
C VAL A 104 6.65 4.26 13.76
N LYS A 105 5.71 3.93 12.87
CA LYS A 105 4.54 3.14 13.21
C LYS A 105 4.84 1.65 13.05
N THR A 106 4.29 0.87 13.97
CA THR A 106 4.19 -0.58 13.88
C THR A 106 3.26 -0.99 12.74
N ILE A 107 3.32 -2.25 12.33
CA ILE A 107 2.42 -2.80 11.31
C ILE A 107 0.96 -2.64 11.73
N ASP A 108 0.64 -2.91 13.00
CA ASP A 108 -0.73 -2.83 13.51
C ASP A 108 -1.26 -1.39 13.53
N GLU A 109 -0.44 -0.41 13.92
CA GLU A 109 -0.79 1.01 13.82
C GLU A 109 -1.04 1.46 12.37
N VAL A 110 -0.28 0.94 11.40
CA VAL A 110 -0.51 1.24 9.99
C VAL A 110 -1.79 0.58 9.48
N LEU A 111 -2.11 -0.64 9.92
CA LEU A 111 -3.37 -1.30 9.55
C LEU A 111 -4.59 -0.57 10.12
N VAL A 112 -4.52 -0.09 11.37
CA VAL A 112 -5.54 0.80 11.95
C VAL A 112 -5.68 2.06 11.10
N TRP A 113 -4.56 2.69 10.73
CA TRP A 113 -4.59 3.89 9.89
C TRP A 113 -5.21 3.65 8.51
N VAL A 114 -4.96 2.51 7.88
CA VAL A 114 -5.61 2.10 6.63
C VAL A 114 -7.13 2.02 6.83
N VAL A 115 -7.61 1.44 7.94
CA VAL A 115 -9.05 1.33 8.22
C VAL A 115 -9.68 2.69 8.49
N ASP A 116 -9.03 3.56 9.25
CA ASP A 116 -9.51 4.93 9.48
C ASP A 116 -9.61 5.71 8.17
N GLU A 117 -8.62 5.57 7.29
CA GLU A 117 -8.64 6.20 5.97
C GLU A 117 -9.75 5.61 5.08
N ILE A 118 -10.00 4.30 5.13
CA ILE A 118 -11.16 3.67 4.44
C ILE A 118 -12.47 4.28 4.93
N LEU A 119 -12.65 4.41 6.25
CA LEU A 119 -13.83 5.02 6.85
C LEU A 119 -14.01 6.47 6.39
N PHE A 120 -12.92 7.24 6.35
CA PHE A 120 -12.93 8.61 5.87
C PHE A 120 -13.38 8.70 4.40
N TRP A 121 -12.86 7.83 3.54
CA TRP A 121 -13.24 7.80 2.11
C TRP A 121 -14.70 7.43 1.92
N ILE A 122 -15.22 6.46 2.69
CA ILE A 122 -16.64 6.09 2.67
C ILE A 122 -17.53 7.27 3.09
N GLN A 123 -17.15 7.99 4.16
CA GLN A 123 -17.87 9.19 4.61
C GLN A 123 -17.85 10.31 3.55
N ALA A 124 -16.77 10.42 2.78
CA ALA A 124 -16.66 11.32 1.64
C ALA A 124 -17.43 10.86 0.39
N GLY A 125 -18.10 9.69 0.43
CA GLY A 125 -18.95 9.17 -0.63
C GLY A 125 -18.34 8.05 -1.48
N HIS A 126 -17.11 7.60 -1.21
CA HIS A 126 -16.48 6.47 -1.91
C HIS A 126 -16.99 5.12 -1.38
N ARG A 127 -18.27 4.83 -1.62
CA ARG A 127 -18.95 3.61 -1.13
C ARG A 127 -18.37 2.28 -1.62
N ARG A 128 -17.53 2.28 -2.66
CA ARG A 128 -16.88 1.06 -3.18
C ARG A 128 -16.05 0.34 -2.13
N LEU A 129 -15.56 1.03 -1.09
CA LEU A 129 -14.75 0.43 -0.04
C LEU A 129 -15.58 -0.23 1.09
N GLU A 130 -16.91 -0.10 1.08
CA GLU A 130 -17.77 -0.72 2.11
C GLU A 130 -17.60 -2.24 2.19
N CYS A 131 -17.31 -2.91 1.07
CA CYS A 131 -17.04 -4.35 1.04
C CYS A 131 -15.76 -4.73 1.82
N CYS A 132 -14.75 -3.85 1.84
CA CYS A 132 -13.50 -4.09 2.56
C CYS A 132 -13.68 -3.88 4.07
N LEU A 133 -14.45 -2.86 4.46
CA LEU A 133 -14.68 -2.50 5.87
C LEU A 133 -15.33 -3.63 6.67
N SER A 134 -16.33 -4.31 6.07
CA SER A 134 -17.07 -5.40 6.70
C SER A 134 -16.15 -6.53 7.19
N SER A 135 -15.08 -6.79 6.45
CA SER A 135 -14.09 -7.82 6.79
C SER A 135 -13.00 -7.30 7.74
N LEU A 136 -12.56 -6.04 7.56
CA LEU A 136 -11.50 -5.42 8.36
C LEU A 136 -11.92 -5.12 9.80
N GLY A 137 -13.15 -4.63 10.01
CA GLY A 137 -13.67 -4.30 11.35
C GLY A 137 -13.76 -5.50 12.29
N ARG A 138 -13.93 -6.71 11.76
CA ARG A 138 -14.01 -7.95 12.55
C ARG A 138 -12.64 -8.44 13.05
N SER A 139 -11.57 -8.12 12.32
CA SER A 139 -10.23 -8.62 12.63
C SER A 139 -9.48 -7.72 13.61
N ILE A 140 -9.61 -6.39 13.48
CA ILE A 140 -8.90 -5.44 14.32
C ILE A 140 -9.48 -5.39 15.74
N GLY A 141 -10.80 -5.52 15.90
CA GLY A 141 -11.44 -5.58 17.21
C GLY A 141 -10.95 -6.73 18.10
N ARG A 142 -10.37 -7.79 17.53
CA ARG A 142 -9.78 -8.91 18.27
C ARG A 142 -8.30 -8.72 18.63
N ALA A 143 -7.59 -7.81 17.95
CA ALA A 143 -6.16 -7.58 18.18
C ALA A 143 -5.90 -6.71 19.43
N SER A 144 -6.87 -5.90 19.84
CA SER A 144 -6.77 -5.08 21.06
C SER A 144 -7.09 -5.82 22.37
N GLU A 145 -7.41 -7.12 22.33
CA GLU A 145 -7.84 -7.89 23.52
C GLU A 145 -6.79 -8.87 24.06
N THR A 146 -5.57 -8.89 23.51
CA THR A 146 -4.46 -9.68 24.08
C THR A 146 -3.43 -8.78 24.77
N VAL A 147 -3.67 -8.59 26.07
CA VAL A 147 -2.74 -8.44 27.24
C VAL A 147 -1.42 -7.70 27.03
#